data_AF-A0A069PI29-F1
#
_entry.id   AF-A0A069PI29-F1
#
_cell.length_a   1.000
_cell.length_b   1.000
_cell.length_c   1.000
_cell.angle_alpha   90.00
_cell.angle_beta   90.00
_cell.angle_gamma   90.00
#
_symmetry.space_group_name_H-M   'P 1'
#
loop_
_entity.id
_entity.type
_entity.pdbx_description
1 polymer ?
#
loop_
_entity_poly.entity_id
_entity_poly.type
_entity_poly.pdbx_seq_one_letter_code
_entity_poly.pdbx_strand_id
1 'polypeptide(L)' 'MRAAPRPDMSASDPRPVPPERPAPDECCQSGCNPCVFDLYEEALDRYEADLRAWEERAARARVRRAARREDHAAGKAPRP' A
#
# COMPACT_ATOMS: atom_id res chain seq x y z
N MET A 1 7.75 23.10 28.03
CA MET A 1 6.57 22.75 27.21
C MET A 1 6.96 21.60 26.30
N ARG A 2 6.32 20.42 26.40
CA ARG A 2 6.60 19.28 25.49
C ARG A 2 5.96 19.57 24.14
N ALA A 3 6.74 19.56 23.06
CA ALA A 3 6.21 19.63 21.71
C ALA A 3 5.33 18.38 21.47
N ALA A 4 4.08 18.61 21.08
CA ALA A 4 3.18 17.54 20.68
C ALA A 4 3.77 16.83 19.44
N PRO A 5 3.77 15.48 19.39
CA PRO A 5 4.14 14.78 18.17
C PRO A 5 3.16 15.23 17.08
N ARG A 6 3.72 15.77 15.98
CA ARG A 6 2.96 16.07 14.76
C ARG A 6 2.29 14.77 14.30
N PRO A 7 1.07 14.82 13.74
CA PRO A 7 0.37 13.61 13.32
C PRO A 7 1.33 12.78 12.47
N ASP A 8 1.56 11.56 12.93
CA ASP A 8 2.44 10.59 12.28
C ASP A 8 1.81 10.26 10.93
N MET A 9 2.12 11.09 9.94
CA MET A 9 1.75 10.87 8.55
C MET A 9 2.42 9.61 8.01
N SER A 10 3.21 8.90 8.82
CA SER A 10 3.83 7.60 8.54
C SER A 10 2.82 6.45 8.35
N ALA A 11 1.53 6.73 8.15
CA ALA A 11 0.57 5.89 7.44
C ALA A 11 0.62 6.05 5.89
N SER A 12 1.66 6.71 5.35
CA SER A 12 1.70 7.31 4.00
C SER A 12 1.55 6.40 2.77
N ASP A 13 1.52 5.07 2.89
CA ASP A 13 1.45 4.21 1.69
C ASP A 13 0.69 2.93 2.03
N PRO A 14 -0.65 2.95 2.05
CA PRO A 14 -1.45 1.75 2.25
C PRO A 14 -1.23 0.78 1.10
N ARG A 15 -1.24 -0.52 1.40
CA ARG A 15 -1.16 -1.56 0.37
C ARG A 15 -2.35 -1.38 -0.58
N PRO A 16 -2.14 -1.41 -1.92
CA PRO A 16 -3.26 -1.43 -2.84
C PRO A 16 -4.13 -2.67 -2.54
N VAL A 17 -5.43 -2.54 -2.79
CA VAL A 17 -6.42 -3.61 -2.54
C VAL A 17 -6.80 -4.21 -3.89
N PRO A 18 -6.84 -5.54 -4.02
CA PRO A 18 -7.24 -6.19 -5.26
C PRO A 18 -8.67 -5.80 -5.64
N PRO A 19 -8.97 -5.65 -6.95
CA PRO A 19 -10.35 -5.46 -7.38
C PRO A 19 -11.20 -6.66 -6.97
N GLU A 20 -12.47 -6.41 -6.66
CA GLU A 20 -13.43 -7.48 -6.39
C GLU A 20 -13.80 -8.17 -7.71
N ARG A 21 -13.80 -9.50 -7.71
CA ARG A 21 -14.17 -10.26 -8.90
C ARG A 21 -15.67 -10.09 -9.16
N PRO A 22 -16.08 -9.65 -10.37
CA PRO A 22 -17.49 -9.52 -10.70
C PRO A 22 -18.18 -10.89 -10.71
N ALA A 23 -19.45 -10.91 -10.30
CA ALA A 23 -20.26 -12.11 -10.36
C ALA A 23 -20.62 -12.42 -11.83
N PRO A 24 -20.82 -13.71 -12.18
CA PRO A 24 -21.26 -14.08 -13.53
C PRO A 24 -22.65 -13.51 -13.89
N ASP A 25 -23.47 -13.16 -12.89
CA ASP A 25 -24.78 -12.53 -13.09
C ASP A 25 -24.66 -11.04 -13.48
N GLU A 26 -23.55 -10.37 -13.16
CA GLU A 26 -23.26 -9.01 -13.62
C GLU A 26 -22.78 -8.99 -15.07
N CYS A 27 -22.36 -10.14 -15.59
CA CYS A 27 -22.13 -10.28 -17.02
C CYS A 27 -23.49 -10.30 -17.73
N CYS A 28 -23.70 -9.32 -18.61
CA CYS A 28 -24.88 -9.19 -19.46
C CYS A 28 -25.19 -10.48 -20.28
N GLN A 29 -24.22 -11.40 -20.43
CA GLN A 29 -24.32 -12.70 -21.14
C GLN A 29 -24.81 -12.63 -22.60
N SER A 30 -25.07 -11.42 -23.10
CA SER A 30 -25.66 -11.12 -24.40
C SER A 30 -24.74 -10.28 -25.29
N GLY A 31 -23.48 -10.07 -24.87
CA GLY A 31 -22.47 -9.36 -25.65
C GLY A 31 -22.31 -7.86 -25.35
N CYS A 32 -22.55 -7.39 -24.12
CA CYS A 32 -22.13 -6.04 -23.73
C CYS A 32 -20.61 -5.87 -23.91
N ASN A 33 -20.22 -4.74 -24.50
CA ASN A 33 -18.84 -4.31 -24.66
C ASN A 33 -18.68 -2.92 -24.02
N PRO A 34 -17.79 -2.75 -23.02
CA PRO A 34 -16.82 -3.74 -22.51
C PRO A 34 -17.43 -4.82 -21.60
N CYS A 35 -16.89 -6.04 -21.65
CA CYS A 35 -17.28 -7.09 -20.72
C CYS A 35 -16.80 -6.71 -19.31
N VAL A 36 -17.61 -7.00 -18.29
CA VAL A 36 -17.23 -6.75 -16.89
C VAL A 36 -15.96 -7.50 -16.49
N PHE A 37 -15.73 -8.67 -17.10
CA PHE A 37 -14.50 -9.43 -16.92
C PHE A 37 -13.29 -8.74 -17.56
N ASP A 38 -13.43 -8.13 -18.74
CA ASP A 38 -12.34 -7.38 -19.39
C ASP A 38 -11.95 -6.16 -18.53
N LEU A 39 -12.94 -5.44 -17.99
CA LEU A 39 -12.69 -4.32 -17.07
C LEU A 39 -12.01 -4.78 -15.77
N TYR A 40 -12.40 -5.95 -15.26
CA TYR A 40 -11.78 -6.54 -14.08
C TYR A 40 -10.34 -6.95 -14.35
N GLU A 41 -10.04 -7.53 -15.52
CA GLU A 41 -8.68 -7.90 -15.91
C GLU A 41 -7.78 -6.65 -16.03
N GLU A 42 -8.26 -5.58 -16.67
CA GLU A 42 -7.52 -4.31 -16.75
C GLU A 42 -7.26 -3.71 -15.35
N ALA A 43 -8.27 -3.76 -14.47
CA ALA A 43 -8.12 -3.31 -13.08
C ALA A 43 -7.13 -4.19 -12.30
N LEU A 44 -7.10 -5.50 -12.58
CA LEU A 44 -6.18 -6.45 -11.96
C LEU A 44 -4.74 -6.15 -12.38
N ASP A 45 -4.50 -5.93 -13.68
CA ASP A 45 -3.18 -5.58 -14.21
C ASP A 45 -2.64 -4.29 -13.56
N ARG A 46 -3.51 -3.28 -13.41
CA ARG A 46 -3.16 -2.04 -12.72
C ARG A 46 -2.85 -2.28 -11.25
N TYR A 47 -3.66 -3.10 -10.58
CA TYR A 47 -3.45 -3.47 -9.19
C TYR A 47 -2.10 -4.19 -9.00
N GLU A 48 -1.73 -5.11 -9.88
CA GLU A 48 -0.46 -5.84 -9.79
C GLU A 48 0.76 -4.92 -9.98
N ALA A 49 0.67 -3.97 -10.91
CA ALA A 49 1.69 -2.94 -11.11
C ALA A 49 1.85 -2.05 -9.86
N ASP A 50 0.72 -1.58 -9.31
CA ASP A 50 0.70 -0.76 -8.11
C ASP A 50 1.21 -1.54 -6.88
N LEU A 51 0.84 -2.82 -6.77
CA LEU A 51 1.29 -3.70 -5.69
C LEU A 51 2.80 -3.88 -5.72
N ARG A 52 3.37 -4.15 -6.90
CA ARG A 52 4.83 -4.29 -7.04
C ARG A 52 5.57 -3.02 -6.63
N ALA A 53 5.10 -1.88 -7.13
CA ALA A 53 5.70 -0.59 -6.78
C ALA A 53 5.56 -0.30 -5.27
N TRP A 54 4.43 -0.67 -4.67
CA TRP A 54 4.22 -0.56 -3.24
C TRP A 54 5.16 -1.48 -2.44
N GLU A 55 5.35 -2.74 -2.86
CA GLU A 55 6.24 -3.69 -2.17
C GLU A 55 7.68 -3.19 -2.12
N GLU A 56 8.18 -2.61 -3.21
CA GLU A 56 9.51 -1.98 -3.26
C GLU A 56 9.63 -0.82 -2.28
N ARG A 57 8.62 0.07 -2.25
CA ARG A 57 8.58 1.20 -1.32
C ARG A 57 8.44 0.73 0.12
N ALA A 58 7.62 -0.28 0.38
CA ALA A 58 7.41 -0.87 1.70
C ALA A 58 8.70 -1.54 2.22
N ALA A 59 9.43 -2.27 1.38
CA ALA A 59 10.72 -2.84 1.74
C ALA A 59 11.73 -1.73 2.13
N ARG A 60 11.84 -0.68 1.30
CA ARG A 60 12.70 0.48 1.60
C ARG A 60 12.27 1.22 2.87
N ALA A 61 10.97 1.40 3.08
CA ALA A 61 10.41 2.05 4.25
C ALA A 61 10.67 1.24 5.52
N ARG A 62 10.56 -0.10 5.47
CA ARG A 62 10.90 -1.00 6.58
C ARG A 62 12.36 -0.87 6.98
N VAL A 63 13.29 -0.87 6.02
CA VAL A 63 14.73 -0.65 6.28
C VAL A 63 14.97 0.72 6.92
N ARG A 64 14.39 1.79 6.37
CA ARG A 64 14.50 3.15 6.94
C ARG A 64 13.94 3.24 8.36
N ARG A 65 12.83 2.57 8.64
CA ARG A 65 12.22 2.53 9.98
C ARG A 65 13.08 1.76 10.98
N ALA A 66 13.72 0.67 10.56
CA ALA A 66 14.66 -0.07 11.41
C ALA A 66 15.84 0.82 11.81
N ALA A 67 16.51 1.44 10.84
CA ALA A 67 17.61 2.38 11.09
C ALA A 67 17.20 3.53 12.03
N ARG A 68 16.06 4.19 11.76
CA ARG A 68 15.55 5.28 12.61
C ARG A 68 15.27 4.81 14.04
N ARG A 69 14.81 3.57 14.24
CA ARG A 69 14.59 3.01 15.59
C ARG A 69 15.92 2.83 16.32
N GLU A 70 16.98 2.42 15.62
CA GLU A 70 18.33 2.26 16.18
C GLU A 70 18.93 3.63 16.56
N ASP A 71 18.83 4.63 15.68
CA ASP A 71 19.27 6.00 15.97
C ASP A 71 18.56 6.58 17.22
N HIS A 72 17.25 6.34 17.32
CA HIS A 72 16.47 6.78 18.48
C HIS A 72 16.85 6.03 19.77
N ALA A 73 17.23 4.75 19.68
CA ALA A 73 17.69 3.96 20.81
C ALA A 73 19.07 4.43 21.31
N ALA A 74 20.01 4.69 20.39
CA ALA A 74 21.33 5.23 20.71
C ALA A 74 21.25 6.62 21.35
N GLY A 75 20.33 7.48 20.88
CA GLY A 75 20.09 8.80 21.45
C GLY A 75 19.41 8.80 22.83
N LYS A 76 18.76 7.70 23.23
CA LYS A 76 18.10 7.57 24.55
C LYS A 76 18.99 6.92 25.61
N ALA A 77 20.16 6.40 25.25
CA ALA A 77 21.13 5.90 26.22
C ALA A 77 21.61 7.06 27.11
N PRO A 78 21.46 7.00 28.45
CA PRO A 78 21.98 8.03 29.33
C PRO A 78 23.51 8.06 29.20
N ARG A 79 24.06 9.24 28.91
CA ARG A 79 25.51 9.48 28.91
C ARG A 79 26.07 9.21 30.32
N PRO A 80 27.25 8.58 30.46
CA PRO A 80 27.89 8.37 31.76
C PRO A 80 28.31 9.68 32.42
#